data_AF-A0A8J9XAI2-F1
#
_entry.id   AF-A0A8J9XAI2-F1
#
_cell.length_a   1.000
_cell.length_b   1.000
_cell.length_c   1.000
_cell.angle_alpha   90.00
_cell.angle_beta   90.00
_cell.angle_gamma   90.00
#
_symmetry.space_group_name_H-M   'P 1'
#
loop_
_entity.id
_entity.type
_entity.pdbx_description
1 polymer ?
#
loop_
_entity_poly.entity_id
_entity_poly.type
_entity_poly.pdbx_seq_one_letter_code
_entity_poly.pdbx_strand_id
1 'polypeptide(L)'
;MPVSKEALSSAKEMIDALILEKNCGPIMVRVGWHDSGTFDKNVSGAWPSAGGAVGSIRFDPEITHGANAGLINAIKLLEPIKEANPDVSYADIFQMASARSIELAGGPRIDMKYGRIDSNGPENCSKEGNLPDAEPGSNGMY
;
A
#
# COMPACT_ATOMS: atom_id res chain seq x y z
N MET A 1 12.24 15.74 5.90
CA MET A 1 12.39 15.59 7.37
C MET A 1 11.79 14.25 7.77
N PRO A 2 12.26 13.60 8.85
CA PRO A 2 11.60 12.38 9.32
C PRO A 2 10.14 12.69 9.70
N VAL A 3 9.23 11.78 9.38
CA VAL A 3 7.81 11.89 9.75
C VAL A 3 7.67 12.00 11.27
N SER A 4 6.80 12.87 11.75
CA SER A 4 6.57 13.07 13.19
C SER A 4 5.71 11.95 13.77
N LYS A 5 5.87 11.69 15.08
CA LYS A 5 5.04 10.70 15.78
C LYS A 5 3.58 11.15 15.84
N GLU A 6 3.38 12.46 15.94
CA GLU A 6 2.08 13.11 15.99
C GLU A 6 1.32 12.90 14.67
N ALA A 7 1.99 13.06 13.52
CA ALA A 7 1.39 12.81 12.21
C ALA A 7 1.04 11.32 12.02
N LEU A 8 1.91 10.41 12.46
CA LEU A 8 1.63 8.97 12.42
C LEU A 8 0.44 8.58 13.33
N SER A 9 0.34 9.18 14.53
CA SER A 9 -0.79 8.93 15.44
C SER A 9 -2.11 9.44 14.86
N SER A 10 -2.10 10.67 14.33
CA SER A 10 -3.25 11.28 13.65
C SER A 10 -3.73 10.43 12.47
N ALA A 11 -2.82 10.03 11.57
CA ALA A 11 -3.15 9.16 10.45
C ALA A 11 -3.75 7.83 10.90
N LYS A 12 -3.20 7.21 11.95
CA LYS A 12 -3.71 5.96 12.52
C LYS A 12 -5.14 6.11 13.05
N GLU A 13 -5.42 7.15 13.81
CA GLU A 13 -6.76 7.39 14.38
C GLU A 13 -7.80 7.61 13.27
N MET A 14 -7.45 8.37 12.23
CA MET A 14 -8.33 8.57 11.08
C MET A 14 -8.55 7.27 10.29
N ILE A 15 -7.50 6.45 10.10
CA ILE A 15 -7.59 5.13 9.47
C ILE A 15 -8.51 4.20 10.26
N ASP A 16 -8.36 4.15 11.58
CA ASP A 16 -9.20 3.32 12.43
C ASP A 16 -10.68 3.73 12.32
N ALA A 17 -10.96 5.04 12.38
CA ALA A 17 -12.30 5.57 12.20
C ALA A 17 -12.88 5.21 10.83
N LEU A 18 -12.11 5.41 9.75
CA LEU A 18 -12.50 5.07 8.38
C LEU A 18 -12.86 3.58 8.24
N ILE A 19 -12.02 2.69 8.76
CA ILE A 19 -12.22 1.24 8.68
C ILE A 19 -13.50 0.84 9.40
N LEU A 20 -13.73 1.35 10.61
CA LEU A 20 -14.91 1.03 11.42
C LEU A 20 -16.19 1.60 10.81
N GLU A 21 -16.15 2.79 10.22
CA GLU A 21 -17.31 3.43 9.60
C GLU A 21 -17.69 2.77 8.27
N LYS A 22 -16.71 2.51 7.40
CA LYS A 22 -16.96 2.04 6.03
C LYS A 22 -16.89 0.52 5.87
N ASN A 23 -16.49 -0.20 6.91
CA ASN A 23 -16.23 -1.64 6.87
C ASN A 23 -15.30 -2.03 5.70
N CYS A 24 -14.26 -1.23 5.45
CA CYS A 24 -13.37 -1.37 4.31
C CYS A 24 -12.06 -2.10 4.62
N GLY A 25 -11.97 -2.79 5.76
CA GLY A 25 -10.74 -3.49 6.19
C GLY A 25 -10.12 -4.42 5.13
N PRO A 26 -10.88 -5.30 4.47
CA PRO A 26 -10.33 -6.23 3.48
C PRO A 26 -9.61 -5.54 2.30
N ILE A 27 -10.15 -4.42 1.80
CA ILE A 27 -9.52 -3.71 0.68
C ILE A 27 -8.26 -2.94 1.12
N MET A 28 -8.18 -2.52 2.39
CA MET A 28 -6.97 -1.92 2.96
C MET A 28 -5.85 -2.95 3.12
N VAL A 29 -6.19 -4.18 3.53
CA VAL A 29 -5.23 -5.29 3.53
C VAL A 29 -4.73 -5.56 2.12
N ARG A 30 -5.65 -5.61 1.14
CA ARG A 30 -5.29 -5.86 -0.26
C ARG A 30 -4.39 -4.77 -0.84
N VAL A 31 -4.67 -3.48 -0.65
CA VAL A 31 -3.80 -2.41 -1.21
C VAL A 31 -2.40 -2.44 -0.58
N GLY A 32 -2.30 -2.69 0.73
CA GLY A 32 -1.00 -2.83 1.39
C GLY A 32 -0.20 -4.03 0.87
N TRP A 33 -0.86 -5.16 0.63
CA TRP A 33 -0.26 -6.34 0.00
C TRP A 33 0.18 -6.05 -1.44
N HIS A 34 -0.69 -5.47 -2.28
CA HIS A 34 -0.41 -5.27 -3.70
C HIS A 34 0.70 -4.25 -3.96
N ASP A 35 0.81 -3.19 -3.14
CA ASP A 35 1.95 -2.27 -3.20
C ASP A 35 3.26 -3.03 -2.86
N SER A 36 3.25 -3.80 -1.78
CA SER A 36 4.43 -4.57 -1.34
C SER A 36 4.81 -5.73 -2.25
N GLY A 37 3.81 -6.37 -2.86
CA GLY A 37 3.92 -7.64 -3.58
C GLY A 37 4.62 -7.53 -4.92
N THR A 38 4.92 -6.31 -5.38
CA THR A 38 5.66 -6.08 -6.63
C THR A 38 7.18 -6.24 -6.48
N PHE A 39 7.69 -6.43 -5.26
CA PHE A 39 9.13 -6.48 -4.98
C PHE A 39 9.84 -7.66 -5.65
N ASP A 40 10.92 -7.38 -6.40
CA ASP A 40 11.82 -8.38 -6.96
C ASP A 40 13.25 -8.26 -6.37
N LYS A 41 13.64 -9.26 -5.59
CA LYS A 41 14.96 -9.35 -4.97
C LYS A 41 16.13 -9.48 -5.95
N ASN A 42 15.87 -9.86 -7.20
CA ASN A 42 16.90 -10.07 -8.21
C ASN A 42 17.24 -8.78 -8.97
N VAL A 43 16.44 -7.71 -8.79
CA VAL A 43 16.72 -6.40 -9.37
C VAL A 43 17.84 -5.72 -8.57
N SER A 44 18.97 -5.48 -9.23
CA SER A 44 20.14 -4.80 -8.63
C SER A 44 20.17 -3.29 -8.85
N GLY A 45 19.08 -2.70 -9.36
CA GLY A 45 18.98 -1.27 -9.62
C GLY A 45 18.85 -0.42 -8.35
N ALA A 46 18.95 0.90 -8.49
CA ALA A 46 18.72 1.81 -7.38
C ALA A 46 17.25 1.75 -6.93
N TRP A 47 16.99 1.98 -5.65
CA TRP A 47 15.62 2.22 -5.17
C TRP A 47 14.98 3.37 -5.98
N PRO A 48 13.71 3.27 -6.41
CA PRO A 48 12.72 2.23 -6.12
C PRO A 48 12.60 1.11 -7.18
N SER A 49 13.58 0.91 -8.06
CA SER A 49 13.47 0.01 -9.23
C SER A 49 13.11 -1.45 -8.94
N ALA A 50 13.37 -1.93 -7.72
CA ALA A 50 13.01 -3.29 -7.30
C ALA A 50 11.52 -3.44 -6.94
N GLY A 51 10.72 -2.37 -6.94
CA GLY A 51 9.32 -2.39 -6.50
C GLY A 51 9.17 -2.49 -4.97
N GLY A 52 8.00 -2.94 -4.53
CA GLY A 52 7.65 -3.13 -3.12
C GLY A 52 6.93 -1.94 -2.51
N ALA A 53 6.93 -1.86 -1.18
CA ALA A 53 6.14 -0.90 -0.40
C ALA A 53 6.65 0.55 -0.53
N VAL A 54 6.47 1.14 -1.71
CA VAL A 54 6.94 2.47 -2.10
C VAL A 54 5.79 3.37 -2.55
N GLY A 55 4.54 2.91 -2.44
CA GLY A 55 3.35 3.67 -2.80
C GLY A 55 3.15 3.88 -4.31
N SER A 56 3.90 3.20 -5.18
CA SER A 56 3.79 3.37 -6.64
C SER A 56 2.45 2.92 -7.20
N ILE A 57 1.76 2.01 -6.51
CA ILE A 57 0.43 1.52 -6.88
C ILE A 57 -0.61 2.66 -7.08
N ARG A 58 -0.36 3.87 -6.59
CA ARG A 58 -1.24 5.03 -6.79
C ARG A 58 -1.20 5.64 -8.19
N PHE A 59 -0.20 5.29 -8.99
CA PHE A 59 0.02 5.86 -10.32
C PHE A 59 -0.41 4.91 -11.44
N ASP A 60 -0.76 5.49 -12.59
CA ASP A 60 -0.79 4.75 -13.86
C ASP A 60 0.66 4.50 -14.34
N PRO A 61 1.00 3.32 -14.91
CA PRO A 61 0.12 2.20 -15.24
C PRO A 61 -0.19 1.23 -14.08
N GLU A 62 0.49 1.34 -12.93
CA GLU A 62 0.39 0.30 -11.90
C GLU A 62 -1.02 0.11 -11.34
N ILE A 63 -1.78 1.20 -11.14
CA ILE A 63 -3.16 1.13 -10.64
C ILE A 63 -4.13 0.50 -11.66
N THR A 64 -3.76 0.47 -12.94
CA THR A 64 -4.59 -0.06 -14.03
C THR A 64 -4.25 -1.50 -14.41
N HIS A 65 -3.19 -2.10 -13.83
CA HIS A 65 -2.90 -3.53 -13.96
C HIS A 65 -4.10 -4.39 -13.54
N GLY A 66 -4.31 -5.52 -14.22
CA GLY A 66 -5.45 -6.42 -14.01
C GLY A 66 -5.53 -6.91 -12.56
N ALA A 67 -4.40 -7.29 -11.98
CA ALA A 67 -4.30 -7.71 -10.57
C ALA A 67 -4.75 -6.62 -9.58
N ASN A 68 -4.68 -5.34 -9.97
CA ASN A 68 -5.01 -4.18 -9.13
C ASN A 68 -6.44 -3.67 -9.36
N ALA A 69 -7.25 -4.36 -10.17
CA ALA A 69 -8.64 -3.99 -10.43
C ALA A 69 -9.40 -3.69 -9.13
N GLY A 70 -9.99 -2.49 -9.06
CA GLY A 70 -10.76 -1.99 -7.92
C GLY A 70 -9.97 -1.29 -6.81
N LEU A 71 -8.63 -1.37 -6.79
CA LEU A 71 -7.81 -0.75 -5.72
C LEU A 71 -7.78 0.77 -5.77
N ILE A 72 -8.21 1.39 -6.89
CA ILE A 72 -8.43 2.84 -6.95
C ILE A 72 -9.43 3.32 -5.90
N ASN A 73 -10.37 2.48 -5.49
CA ASN A 73 -11.32 2.81 -4.43
C ASN A 73 -10.65 2.87 -3.05
N ALA A 74 -9.65 2.01 -2.79
CA ALA A 74 -8.87 2.08 -1.56
C ALA A 74 -8.06 3.38 -1.48
N ILE A 75 -7.40 3.75 -2.59
CA ILE A 75 -6.64 5.01 -2.67
C ILE A 75 -7.56 6.20 -2.41
N LYS A 76 -8.72 6.27 -3.08
CA LYS A 76 -9.69 7.36 -2.88
C LYS A 76 -10.19 7.47 -1.43
N LEU A 77 -10.36 6.36 -0.73
CA LEU A 77 -10.74 6.37 0.68
C LEU A 77 -9.63 6.89 1.59
N LEU A 78 -8.37 6.68 1.21
CA LEU A 78 -7.19 7.09 1.98
C LEU A 78 -6.71 8.52 1.62
N GLU A 79 -7.13 9.08 0.49
CA GLU A 79 -6.75 10.42 0.04
C GLU A 79 -7.00 11.51 1.11
N PRO A 80 -8.17 11.58 1.78
CA PRO A 80 -8.39 12.60 2.81
C PRO A 80 -7.46 12.47 4.02
N ILE A 81 -7.01 11.24 4.33
CA ILE A 81 -6.04 10.99 5.42
C ILE A 81 -4.66 11.51 5.00
N LYS A 82 -4.28 11.32 3.73
CA LYS A 82 -3.05 11.87 3.19
C LYS A 82 -3.07 13.40 3.16
N GLU A 83 -4.16 14.01 2.72
CA GLU A 83 -4.32 15.47 2.70
C GLU A 83 -4.19 16.07 4.11
N ALA A 84 -4.75 15.39 5.12
CA ALA A 84 -4.64 15.81 6.53
C ALA A 84 -3.27 15.55 7.15
N ASN A 85 -2.50 14.59 6.63
CA ASN A 85 -1.19 14.18 7.16
C ASN A 85 -0.12 14.19 6.05
N PRO A 86 0.20 15.36 5.47
CA PRO A 86 1.05 15.47 4.28
C PRO A 86 2.47 14.92 4.49
N ASP A 87 2.96 14.91 5.73
CA ASP A 87 4.29 14.39 6.09
C ASP A 87 4.35 12.85 6.16
N VAL A 88 3.22 12.15 6.20
CA VAL A 88 3.17 10.68 6.17
C VAL A 88 3.12 10.23 4.71
N SER A 89 4.03 9.34 4.30
CA SER A 89 4.06 8.83 2.93
C SER A 89 2.81 8.01 2.60
N TYR A 90 2.39 8.00 1.33
CA TYR A 90 1.38 7.06 0.87
C TYR A 90 1.77 5.61 1.18
N ALA A 91 3.04 5.28 0.98
CA ALA A 91 3.60 3.98 1.32
C ALA A 91 3.30 3.60 2.78
N ASP A 92 3.55 4.49 3.74
CA ASP A 92 3.21 4.22 5.14
C ASP A 92 1.70 4.22 5.41
N ILE A 93 0.91 5.09 4.76
CA ILE A 93 -0.56 5.09 4.89
C ILE A 93 -1.14 3.73 4.44
N PHE A 94 -0.71 3.17 3.32
CA PHE A 94 -1.17 1.88 2.82
C PHE A 94 -0.82 0.75 3.78
N GLN A 95 0.42 0.70 4.25
CA GLN A 95 0.85 -0.34 5.20
C GLN A 95 0.20 -0.18 6.58
N MET A 96 -0.02 1.06 7.03
CA MET A 96 -0.75 1.36 8.26
C MET A 96 -2.20 0.89 8.15
N ALA A 97 -2.91 1.24 7.07
CA ALA A 97 -4.29 0.83 6.85
C ALA A 97 -4.44 -0.70 6.81
N SER A 98 -3.51 -1.39 6.15
CA SER A 98 -3.45 -2.86 6.14
C SER A 98 -3.28 -3.44 7.54
N ALA A 99 -2.26 -3.01 8.29
CA ALA A 99 -1.98 -3.53 9.63
C ALA A 99 -3.11 -3.23 10.63
N ARG A 100 -3.69 -2.02 10.58
CA ARG A 100 -4.83 -1.65 11.42
C ARG A 100 -6.08 -2.46 11.08
N SER A 101 -6.31 -2.75 9.80
CA SER A 101 -7.44 -3.60 9.39
C SER A 101 -7.33 -5.01 9.94
N ILE A 102 -6.13 -5.58 10.01
CA ILE A 102 -5.90 -6.91 10.62
C ILE A 102 -6.22 -6.86 12.12
N GLU A 103 -5.70 -5.87 12.85
CA GLU A 103 -5.90 -5.76 14.29
C GLU A 103 -7.37 -5.47 14.65
N LEU A 104 -8.03 -4.55 13.93
CA LEU A 104 -9.45 -4.21 14.14
C LEU A 104 -10.40 -5.36 13.77
N ALA A 105 -9.99 -6.26 12.89
CA ALA A 105 -10.72 -7.50 12.60
C ALA A 105 -10.54 -8.59 13.68
N GLY A 106 -9.82 -8.30 14.77
CA GLY A 106 -9.51 -9.26 15.84
C GLY A 106 -8.25 -10.10 15.58
N GLY A 107 -7.48 -9.76 14.55
CA GLY A 107 -6.19 -10.38 14.27
C GLY A 107 -5.07 -9.91 15.22
N PRO A 108 -3.83 -10.38 15.01
CA PRO A 108 -2.71 -9.98 15.84
C PRO A 108 -2.32 -8.52 15.62
N ARG A 109 -1.80 -7.88 16.67
CA ARG A 109 -1.12 -6.59 16.56
C ARG A 109 0.24 -6.80 15.87
N ILE A 110 0.40 -6.18 14.70
CA ILE A 110 1.66 -6.22 13.95
C ILE A 110 2.58 -5.10 14.45
N ASP A 111 3.83 -5.42 14.77
CA ASP A 111 4.84 -4.45 15.22
C ASP A 111 5.38 -3.64 14.03
N MET A 112 4.60 -2.64 13.62
CA MET A 112 4.88 -1.83 12.44
C MET A 112 6.01 -0.83 12.68
N LYS A 113 6.89 -0.72 11.67
CA LYS A 113 7.85 0.37 11.53
C LYS A 113 7.42 1.26 10.36
N TYR A 114 7.62 2.56 10.55
CA TYR A 114 7.27 3.61 9.60
C TYR A 114 8.51 4.43 9.22
N GLY A 115 8.40 5.26 8.20
CA GLY A 115 9.48 5.98 7.54
C GLY A 115 9.70 5.54 6.09
N ARG A 116 8.73 4.87 5.46
CA ARG A 116 8.81 4.55 4.03
C ARG A 116 8.78 5.84 3.22
N ILE A 117 9.49 5.84 2.10
CA ILE A 117 9.55 6.96 1.17
C ILE A 117 8.63 6.65 -0.01
N ASP A 118 7.87 7.64 -0.46
CA ASP A 118 7.05 7.49 -1.66
C ASP A 118 7.90 7.48 -2.92
N SER A 119 7.53 6.65 -3.88
CA SER A 119 7.97 6.79 -5.26
C SER A 119 7.55 8.16 -5.80
N ASN A 120 8.41 8.78 -6.63
CA ASN A 120 8.22 10.17 -7.05
C ASN A 120 7.27 10.33 -8.25
N GLY A 121 6.90 9.25 -8.93
CA GLY A 121 6.08 9.33 -10.13
C GLY A 121 5.88 8.00 -10.86
N PRO A 122 5.07 8.02 -11.93
CA PRO A 122 4.74 6.89 -12.80
C PRO A 122 5.92 6.09 -13.33
N GLU A 123 7.08 6.73 -13.53
CA GLU A 123 8.31 6.10 -14.02
C GLU A 123 8.89 5.06 -13.06
N ASN A 124 8.43 5.08 -11.81
CA ASN A 124 8.83 4.14 -10.76
C ASN A 124 7.81 3.02 -10.54
N CYS A 125 6.75 2.97 -11.35
CA CYS A 125 5.79 1.87 -11.32
C CYS A 125 6.48 0.55 -11.66
N SER A 126 6.13 -0.49 -10.92
CA SER A 126 6.56 -1.85 -11.28
C SER A 126 5.89 -2.27 -12.59
N LYS A 127 6.50 -3.21 -13.32
CA LYS A 127 5.85 -3.80 -14.50
C LYS A 127 4.72 -4.73 -14.06
N GLU A 128 3.70 -4.87 -14.90
CA GLU A 128 2.66 -5.88 -14.69
C GLU A 128 3.28 -7.30 -14.71
N GLY A 129 2.71 -8.21 -13.92
CA GLY A 129 3.14 -9.61 -13.82
C GLY A 129 3.94 -9.97 -12.57
N ASN A 130 4.34 -9.01 -11.72
CA ASN A 130 5.03 -9.31 -10.46
C ASN A 130 4.11 -9.84 -9.35
N LEU A 131 2.81 -9.59 -9.45
CA LEU A 131 1.82 -10.13 -8.52
C LEU A 131 1.45 -11.58 -8.89
N PRO A 132 0.83 -12.38 -8.01
CA PRO A 132 0.40 -13.73 -8.35
C PRO A 132 -0.91 -13.75 -9.15
N ASP A 133 -1.06 -14.76 -10.01
CA ASP A 133 -2.33 -15.13 -10.64
C ASP A 133 -3.10 -16.09 -9.72
N ALA A 134 -4.42 -15.93 -9.66
CA ALA A 134 -5.32 -16.82 -8.93
C ALA A 134 -5.56 -18.16 -9.65
N GLU A 135 -5.43 -18.18 -10.98
CA GLU A 135 -5.56 -19.37 -11.83
C GLU A 135 -4.24 -19.67 -12.56
N PRO A 136 -3.12 -19.86 -11.83
CA PRO A 136 -1.83 -20.01 -12.47
C PRO A 136 -1.81 -21.28 -13.33
N GLY A 137 -1.28 -21.16 -14.55
CA GLY A 137 -0.96 -22.32 -15.38
C GLY A 137 0.10 -23.21 -14.71
N SER A 138 0.48 -24.31 -15.38
CA SER A 138 1.49 -25.26 -14.89
C SER A 138 2.83 -24.63 -14.50
N ASN A 139 3.11 -23.42 -14.99
CA ASN A 139 4.37 -22.70 -14.78
C ASN A 139 4.30 -21.73 -13.58
N GLY A 140 3.17 -21.63 -12.87
CA GLY A 140 3.07 -20.88 -11.61
C GLY A 140 3.15 -19.35 -11.74
N MET A 141 2.99 -18.81 -12.95
CA MET A 141 3.07 -17.38 -13.25
C MET A 141 1.79 -16.91 -13.95
N TYR A 142 1.58 -15.59 -13.99
CA TYR A 142 0.75 -14.93 -15.00
C TYR A 142 1.20 -15.30 -16.42
#